data_AF-A0A9W8MYP0-F1
#
_entry.id   AF-A0A9W8MYP0-F1
#
_cell.length_a   1.000
_cell.length_b   1.000
_cell.length_c   1.000
_cell.angle_alpha   90.00
_cell.angle_beta   90.00
_cell.angle_gamma   90.00
#
_symmetry.space_group_name_H-M   'P 1'
#
loop_
_entity.id
_entity.type
_entity.pdbx_description
1 polymer ?
#
loop_
_entity_poly.entity_id
_entity_poly.type
_entity_poly.pdbx_seq_one_letter_code
_entity_poly.pdbx_strand_id
1 'polypeptide(L)'
;MDSLNHCVDLVYELFATLKGLPASIEILPGGLEEWERFELPSDAPTPCATFPFVFVEGNLGIPKTILHALYMAAMSTPWRSSNSTLDKLTAEKSNAATLVILLVNPAHQTALNHRKRLIQEGHIEAEKELALFELLSRGSPEVGKASMIWHHRRWCFCRVYDVFTATTSEPACRSRNKSPSSTEQYWPWPKSEPGMESLPKIPPSTVRRELKLIQHTCETYPRNYHAWAHWHFIMNVCFTSFLVSLSRSHNDFPDDKRDSEFLATIIEEYARLRHWVELHVSDYSAMHQLRQCEKLVDHLVGAGHIAEESLIKQLPLSGLVDHSLSLLASYPEHESIWMYLRMSLESSSSETRSAVLEDITSRFSSTYPVYTHHLISWFNRAHN
;
A
#
# COMPACT_ATOMS: atom_id res chain seq x y z
N MET A 1 25.06 28.43 -20.25
CA MET A 1 25.63 27.11 -19.88
C MET A 1 25.86 27.04 -18.38
N ASP A 2 26.35 28.11 -17.75
CA ASP A 2 26.64 28.15 -16.31
C ASP A 2 25.43 27.86 -15.40
N SER A 3 24.24 28.40 -15.72
CA SER A 3 23.01 28.11 -14.96
C SER A 3 22.54 26.65 -15.10
N LEU A 4 22.73 26.01 -16.26
CA LEU A 4 22.33 24.61 -16.46
C LEU A 4 23.29 23.65 -15.76
N ASN A 5 24.60 23.92 -15.84
CA ASN A 5 25.61 23.14 -15.14
C ASN A 5 25.40 23.20 -13.63
N HIS A 6 25.12 24.39 -13.10
CA HIS A 6 24.77 24.57 -11.70
C HIS A 6 23.53 23.75 -11.28
N CYS A 7 22.45 23.77 -12.07
CA CYS A 7 21.27 22.93 -11.80
C CYS A 7 21.59 21.43 -11.85
N VAL A 8 22.52 21.01 -12.70
CA VAL A 8 22.97 19.60 -12.74
C VAL A 8 23.73 19.23 -11.47
N ASP A 9 24.60 20.10 -10.96
CA ASP A 9 25.28 19.89 -9.67
C ASP A 9 24.26 19.76 -8.53
N LEU A 10 23.24 20.60 -8.53
CA LEU A 10 22.14 20.53 -7.55
C LEU A 10 21.28 19.27 -7.65
N VAL A 11 21.18 18.64 -8.84
CA VAL A 11 20.55 17.31 -8.98
C VAL A 11 21.35 16.26 -8.19
N TYR A 12 22.67 16.31 -8.23
CA TYR A 12 23.53 15.40 -7.46
C TYR A 12 23.47 15.70 -5.96
N GLU A 13 23.41 16.97 -5.58
CA GLU A 13 23.28 17.37 -4.17
C GLU A 13 21.96 16.87 -3.56
N LEU A 14 20.84 17.05 -4.27
CA LEU A 14 19.55 16.51 -3.86
C LEU A 14 19.58 14.98 -3.76
N PHE A 15 20.20 14.33 -4.76
CA PHE A 15 20.35 12.89 -4.78
C PHE A 15 21.20 12.36 -3.61
N ALA A 16 22.30 13.03 -3.28
CA ALA A 16 23.15 12.69 -2.13
C ALA A 16 22.38 12.82 -0.81
N THR A 17 21.61 13.90 -0.67
CA THR A 17 20.76 14.13 0.51
C THR A 17 19.70 13.02 0.66
N LEU A 18 19.04 12.64 -0.44
CA LEU A 18 18.00 11.59 -0.43
C LEU A 18 18.57 10.18 -0.23
N LYS A 19 19.79 9.92 -0.69
CA LYS A 19 20.54 8.69 -0.37
C LYS A 19 20.81 8.55 1.13
N GLY A 20 20.91 9.67 1.84
CA GLY A 20 20.99 9.70 3.31
C GLY A 20 19.71 9.25 4.02
N LEU A 21 18.61 9.03 3.27
CA LEU A 21 17.29 8.64 3.78
C LEU A 21 16.83 9.58 4.92
N PRO A 22 16.50 10.84 4.60
CA PRO A 22 15.97 11.77 5.60
C PRO A 22 14.71 11.19 6.27
N ALA A 23 14.40 11.70 7.47
CA ALA A 23 13.24 11.27 8.26
C ALA A 23 11.92 11.53 7.53
N SER A 24 11.83 12.65 6.82
CA SER A 24 10.71 13.01 5.95
C SER A 24 11.18 13.88 4.78
N ILE A 25 10.31 14.01 3.77
CA ILE A 25 10.49 15.00 2.71
C ILE A 25 9.20 15.82 2.57
N GLU A 26 9.34 17.08 2.18
CA GLU A 26 8.20 17.94 1.88
C GLU A 26 8.52 18.85 0.68
N ILE A 27 7.54 19.06 -0.20
CA ILE A 27 7.65 20.02 -1.28
C ILE A 27 7.13 21.37 -0.80
N LEU A 28 8.05 22.30 -0.60
CA LEU A 28 7.77 23.61 -0.04
C LEU A 28 7.26 24.59 -1.12
N PRO A 29 6.35 25.52 -0.80
CA PRO A 29 5.96 26.59 -1.72
C PRO A 29 7.16 27.51 -2.06
N GLY A 30 7.05 28.23 -3.17
CA GLY A 30 7.99 29.31 -3.49
C GLY A 30 9.37 28.89 -4.02
N GLY A 31 10.35 29.75 -3.80
CA GLY A 31 11.74 29.57 -4.21
C GLY A 31 12.76 29.94 -3.14
N LEU A 32 14.04 29.84 -3.50
CA LEU A 32 15.16 29.99 -2.55
C LEU A 32 15.08 31.28 -1.71
N GLU A 33 14.76 32.41 -2.35
CA GLU A 33 14.69 33.73 -1.68
C GLU A 33 13.69 33.78 -0.52
N GLU A 34 12.63 32.97 -0.58
CA GLU A 34 11.62 32.91 0.49
C GLU A 34 12.18 32.17 1.70
N TRP A 35 12.96 31.10 1.47
CA TRP A 35 13.49 30.21 2.51
C TRP A 35 14.82 30.68 3.10
N GLU A 36 15.59 31.50 2.38
CA GLU A 36 16.81 32.15 2.90
C GLU A 36 16.54 33.14 4.04
N ARG A 37 15.32 33.68 4.10
CA ARG A 37 14.95 34.72 5.09
C ARG A 37 14.46 34.15 6.41
N PHE A 38 14.20 32.84 6.47
CA PHE A 38 13.73 32.21 7.70
C PHE A 38 14.88 31.89 8.65
N GLU A 39 14.68 32.19 9.93
CA GLU A 39 15.60 31.78 10.99
C GLU A 39 15.47 30.28 11.21
N LEU A 40 16.49 29.53 10.80
CA LEU A 40 16.60 28.09 11.05
C LEU A 40 17.37 27.83 12.37
N PRO A 41 17.19 26.65 12.98
CA PRO A 41 18.02 26.20 14.10
C PRO A 41 19.52 26.33 13.78
N SER A 42 20.33 26.65 14.79
CA SER A 42 21.76 26.96 14.61
C SER A 42 22.61 25.82 14.03
N ASP A 43 22.11 24.59 14.13
CA ASP A 43 22.71 23.36 13.63
C ASP A 43 22.25 22.98 12.21
N ALA A 44 21.23 23.65 11.67
CA ALA A 44 20.73 23.42 10.32
C ALA A 44 21.55 24.20 9.27
N PRO A 45 21.88 23.58 8.11
CA PRO A 45 22.51 24.31 7.02
C PRO A 45 21.57 25.41 6.50
N THR A 46 22.09 26.63 6.38
CA THR A 46 21.36 27.74 5.80
C THR A 46 21.16 27.51 4.29
N PRO A 47 19.91 27.57 3.78
CA PRO A 47 19.66 27.51 2.35
C PRO A 47 20.47 28.58 1.62
N CYS A 48 21.08 28.19 0.50
CA CYS A 48 21.85 29.10 -0.34
C CYS A 48 21.92 28.55 -1.76
N ALA A 49 22.57 29.28 -2.69
CA ALA A 49 22.68 28.85 -4.08
C ALA A 49 23.29 27.44 -4.25
N THR A 50 24.26 27.05 -3.42
CA THR A 50 24.91 25.72 -3.50
C THR A 50 24.17 24.62 -2.77
N PHE A 51 23.27 24.97 -1.85
CA PHE A 51 22.39 24.03 -1.14
C PHE A 51 21.02 24.69 -0.95
N PRO A 52 20.16 24.69 -1.97
CA PRO A 52 18.89 25.44 -1.97
C PRO A 52 17.75 24.65 -1.31
N PHE A 53 18.09 23.74 -0.40
CA PHE A 53 17.14 22.88 0.32
C PHE A 53 17.07 23.30 1.79
N VAL A 54 15.92 23.10 2.41
CA VAL A 54 15.75 23.30 3.85
C VAL A 54 15.96 21.95 4.52
N PHE A 55 16.98 21.81 5.36
CA PHE A 55 17.25 20.55 6.04
C PHE A 55 17.33 20.75 7.54
N VAL A 56 16.31 20.31 8.28
CA VAL A 56 16.14 20.58 9.71
C VAL A 56 15.78 19.29 10.44
N GLU A 57 16.56 18.92 11.45
CA GLU A 57 16.31 17.73 12.29
C GLU A 57 16.10 16.44 11.48
N GLY A 58 16.80 16.30 10.36
CA GLY A 58 16.68 15.15 9.46
C GLY A 58 15.50 15.22 8.48
N ASN A 59 14.71 16.29 8.46
CA ASN A 59 13.60 16.51 7.53
C ASN A 59 14.05 17.37 6.35
N LEU A 60 13.72 16.96 5.14
CA LEU A 60 14.13 17.64 3.90
C LEU A 60 12.96 18.39 3.25
N GLY A 61 13.02 19.71 3.28
CA GLY A 61 12.16 20.59 2.51
C GLY A 61 12.80 20.97 1.17
N ILE A 62 12.07 20.76 0.08
CA ILE A 62 12.52 21.09 -1.28
C ILE A 62 11.62 22.20 -1.85
N PRO A 63 12.12 23.43 -2.05
CA PRO A 63 11.34 24.49 -2.67
C PRO A 63 10.85 24.11 -4.07
N LYS A 64 9.56 24.32 -4.34
CA LYS A 64 8.90 23.88 -5.56
C LYS A 64 9.52 24.43 -6.83
N THR A 65 9.88 25.72 -6.85
CA THR A 65 10.52 26.32 -8.03
C THR A 65 11.89 25.71 -8.33
N ILE A 66 12.67 25.41 -7.28
CA ILE A 66 13.94 24.69 -7.38
C ILE A 66 13.69 23.28 -7.91
N LEU A 67 12.74 22.53 -7.34
CA LEU A 67 12.43 21.18 -7.80
C LEU A 67 12.06 21.14 -9.29
N HIS A 68 11.29 22.10 -9.79
CA HIS A 68 10.97 22.20 -11.22
C HIS A 68 12.20 22.50 -12.08
N ALA A 69 13.11 23.37 -11.62
CA ALA A 69 14.39 23.62 -12.31
C ALA A 69 15.26 22.35 -12.35
N LEU A 70 15.35 21.62 -11.24
CA LEU A 70 16.08 20.34 -11.17
C LEU A 70 15.45 19.28 -12.07
N TYR A 71 14.12 19.22 -12.17
CA TYR A 71 13.43 18.35 -13.11
C TYR A 71 13.83 18.63 -14.57
N MET A 72 13.89 19.89 -14.98
CA MET A 72 14.31 20.26 -16.34
C MET A 72 15.78 19.90 -16.61
N ALA A 73 16.65 20.08 -15.61
CA ALA A 73 18.06 19.67 -15.69
C ALA A 73 18.21 18.14 -15.77
N ALA A 74 17.47 17.39 -14.96
CA ALA A 74 17.45 15.93 -14.97
C ALA A 74 16.94 15.37 -16.30
N MET A 75 15.89 15.98 -16.88
CA MET A 75 15.36 15.61 -18.19
C MET A 75 16.33 15.91 -19.34
N SER A 76 17.18 16.93 -19.18
CA SER A 76 18.21 17.31 -20.16
C SER A 76 19.49 16.48 -20.04
N THR A 77 19.67 15.76 -18.93
CA THR A 77 20.83 14.87 -18.71
C THR A 77 20.65 13.58 -19.52
N PRO A 78 21.69 13.06 -20.20
CA PRO A 78 21.59 11.80 -20.95
C PRO A 78 21.63 10.59 -20.00
N TRP A 79 20.55 10.35 -19.27
CA TRP A 79 20.39 9.19 -18.38
C TRP A 79 19.92 7.93 -19.13
N ARG A 80 19.50 8.09 -20.39
CA ARG A 80 19.05 6.99 -21.26
C ARG A 80 20.23 6.43 -22.05
N SER A 81 21.10 5.67 -21.40
CA SER A 81 22.10 4.90 -22.15
C SER A 81 21.49 3.60 -22.68
N SER A 82 21.81 3.29 -23.94
CA SER A 82 21.46 2.03 -24.62
C SER A 82 22.60 1.01 -24.57
N ASN A 83 23.74 1.35 -23.96
CA ASN A 83 24.89 0.45 -23.90
C ASN A 83 24.62 -0.68 -22.91
N SER A 84 25.03 -1.89 -23.27
CA SER A 84 24.76 -3.15 -22.55
C SER A 84 25.46 -3.24 -21.18
N THR A 85 26.36 -2.31 -20.86
CA THR A 85 27.02 -2.25 -19.56
C THR A 85 27.27 -0.79 -19.20
N LEU A 86 26.56 -0.30 -18.19
CA LEU A 86 26.76 1.04 -17.65
C LEU A 86 28.02 1.03 -16.76
N ASP A 87 28.94 1.95 -17.00
CA ASP A 87 29.99 2.22 -16.03
C ASP A 87 29.38 2.84 -14.76
N LYS A 88 30.09 2.70 -13.63
CA LYS A 88 29.60 3.13 -12.31
C LYS A 88 29.21 4.61 -12.29
N LEU A 89 29.97 5.47 -12.98
CA LEU A 89 29.69 6.90 -13.01
C LEU A 89 28.41 7.16 -13.79
N THR A 90 28.25 6.60 -14.99
CA THR A 90 27.02 6.77 -15.77
C THR A 90 25.79 6.21 -15.05
N ALA A 91 25.91 5.06 -14.38
CA ALA A 91 24.84 4.50 -13.56
C ALA A 91 24.41 5.44 -12.42
N GLU A 92 25.37 6.09 -11.75
CA GLU A 92 25.09 7.06 -10.69
C GLU A 92 24.38 8.31 -11.22
N LYS A 93 24.82 8.83 -12.37
CA LYS A 93 24.14 9.95 -13.07
C LYS A 93 22.71 9.61 -13.44
N SER A 94 22.50 8.41 -13.98
CA SER A 94 21.17 7.92 -14.31
C SER A 94 20.29 7.75 -13.07
N ASN A 95 20.85 7.28 -11.96
CA ASN A 95 20.12 7.14 -10.70
C ASN A 95 19.67 8.51 -10.17
N ALA A 96 20.57 9.50 -10.13
CA ALA A 96 20.27 10.85 -9.70
C ALA A 96 19.16 11.50 -10.56
N ALA A 97 19.32 11.47 -11.88
CA ALA A 97 18.35 12.06 -12.80
C ALA A 97 16.98 11.39 -12.71
N THR A 98 16.93 10.04 -12.71
CA THR A 98 15.64 9.33 -12.62
C THR A 98 14.95 9.54 -11.27
N LEU A 99 15.69 9.70 -10.18
CA LEU A 99 15.11 9.98 -8.87
C LEU A 99 14.41 11.35 -8.87
N VAL A 100 15.07 12.40 -9.37
CA VAL A 100 14.49 13.75 -9.45
C VAL A 100 13.28 13.78 -10.40
N ILE A 101 13.33 13.04 -11.50
CA ILE A 101 12.19 12.87 -12.40
C ILE A 101 10.99 12.28 -11.66
N LEU A 102 11.19 11.27 -10.81
CA LEU A 102 10.11 10.60 -10.08
C LEU A 102 9.56 11.41 -8.90
N LEU A 103 10.35 12.31 -8.32
CA LEU A 103 9.86 13.28 -7.32
C LEU A 103 8.75 14.19 -7.89
N VAL A 104 8.90 14.58 -9.15
CA VAL A 104 7.93 15.46 -9.84
C VAL A 104 6.85 14.67 -10.58
N ASN A 105 7.24 13.57 -11.21
CA ASN A 105 6.35 12.72 -12.00
C ASN A 105 6.50 11.25 -11.59
N PRO A 106 5.81 10.82 -10.52
CA PRO A 106 5.88 9.43 -10.04
C PRO A 106 5.32 8.41 -11.05
N ALA A 107 4.54 8.87 -12.04
CA ALA A 107 4.04 8.02 -13.11
C ALA A 107 4.97 7.92 -14.32
N HIS A 108 6.20 8.47 -14.27
CA HIS A 108 7.12 8.49 -15.40
C HIS A 108 7.66 7.08 -15.74
N GLN A 109 6.93 6.34 -16.57
CA GLN A 109 7.19 4.93 -16.90
C GLN A 109 8.62 4.67 -17.41
N THR A 110 9.18 5.53 -18.27
CA THR A 110 10.56 5.32 -18.75
C THR A 110 11.60 5.41 -17.64
N ALA A 111 11.42 6.31 -16.67
CA ALA A 111 12.32 6.46 -15.54
C ALA A 111 12.21 5.23 -14.63
N LEU A 112 11.00 4.78 -14.31
CA LEU A 112 10.77 3.54 -13.54
C LEU A 112 11.40 2.32 -14.21
N ASN A 113 11.20 2.14 -15.52
CA ASN A 113 11.79 1.04 -16.27
C ASN A 113 13.33 1.12 -16.33
N HIS A 114 13.90 2.33 -16.36
CA HIS A 114 15.34 2.50 -16.27
C HIS A 114 15.87 2.14 -14.88
N ARG A 115 15.17 2.51 -13.81
CA ARG A 115 15.52 2.10 -12.44
C ARG A 115 15.46 0.59 -12.25
N LYS A 116 14.47 -0.10 -12.86
CA LYS A 116 14.44 -1.57 -12.89
C LYS A 116 15.70 -2.16 -13.52
N ARG A 117 16.20 -1.58 -14.62
CA ARG A 117 17.47 -2.00 -15.24
C ARG A 117 18.66 -1.77 -14.31
N LEU A 118 18.75 -0.59 -13.70
CA LEU A 118 19.80 -0.30 -12.71
C LEU A 118 19.79 -1.28 -11.52
N ILE A 119 18.60 -1.72 -11.09
CA ILE A 119 18.45 -2.75 -10.05
C ILE A 119 18.85 -4.14 -10.55
N GLN A 120 18.54 -4.47 -11.81
CA GLN A 120 18.93 -5.74 -12.43
C GLN A 120 20.43 -5.86 -12.64
N GLU A 121 21.09 -4.76 -12.99
CA GLU A 121 22.53 -4.63 -13.22
C GLU A 121 23.34 -4.47 -11.91
N GLY A 122 22.66 -4.38 -10.75
CA GLY A 122 23.30 -4.28 -9.43
C GLY A 122 23.81 -2.87 -9.07
N HIS A 123 23.38 -1.84 -9.81
CA HIS A 123 23.72 -0.44 -9.51
C HIS A 123 22.81 0.20 -8.45
N ILE A 124 21.62 -0.38 -8.22
CA ILE A 124 20.68 0.02 -7.16
C ILE A 124 20.25 -1.23 -6.40
N GLU A 125 20.32 -1.17 -5.07
CA GLU A 125 19.74 -2.20 -4.20
C GLU A 125 18.22 -2.03 -4.13
N ALA A 126 17.47 -3.11 -4.32
CA ALA A 126 16.00 -3.07 -4.36
C ALA A 126 15.40 -2.68 -2.98
N GLU A 127 16.10 -3.01 -1.90
CA GLU A 127 15.75 -2.65 -0.51
C GLU A 127 15.82 -1.13 -0.31
N LYS A 128 16.90 -0.50 -0.81
CA LYS A 128 17.05 0.95 -0.79
C LYS A 128 15.99 1.64 -1.65
N GLU A 129 15.60 1.02 -2.77
CA GLU A 129 14.51 1.50 -3.61
C GLU A 129 13.15 1.46 -2.88
N LEU A 130 12.87 0.41 -2.11
CA LEU A 130 11.67 0.32 -1.29
C LEU A 130 11.65 1.39 -0.18
N ALA A 131 12.79 1.63 0.48
CA ALA A 131 12.92 2.67 1.49
C ALA A 131 12.73 4.06 0.90
N LEU A 132 13.32 4.32 -0.28
CA LEU A 132 13.13 5.57 -1.01
C LEU A 132 11.66 5.77 -1.38
N PHE A 133 10.97 4.75 -1.91
CA PHE A 133 9.55 4.87 -2.21
C PHE A 133 8.74 5.24 -0.97
N GLU A 134 8.99 4.60 0.17
CA GLU A 134 8.28 4.89 1.41
C GLU A 134 8.46 6.36 1.82
N LEU A 135 9.68 6.88 1.69
CA LEU A 135 9.98 8.29 1.91
C LEU A 135 9.19 9.19 0.94
N LEU A 136 9.18 8.86 -0.36
CA LEU A 136 8.45 9.60 -1.39
C LEU A 136 6.93 9.62 -1.15
N SER A 137 6.35 8.50 -0.76
CA SER A 137 4.91 8.37 -0.50
C SER A 137 4.44 9.19 0.70
N ARG A 138 5.31 9.35 1.71
CA ARG A 138 5.01 10.19 2.89
C ARG A 138 5.06 11.68 2.57
N GLY A 139 5.93 12.09 1.65
CA GLY A 139 6.16 13.51 1.36
C GLY A 139 5.34 14.11 0.22
N SER A 140 4.65 13.28 -0.57
CA SER A 140 3.86 13.77 -1.70
C SER A 140 2.60 12.92 -1.94
N PRO A 141 1.39 13.52 -1.83
CA PRO A 141 0.13 12.85 -2.17
C PRO A 141 0.09 12.35 -3.61
N GLU A 142 0.81 13.00 -4.53
CA GLU A 142 0.85 12.64 -5.96
C GLU A 142 1.53 11.27 -6.18
N VAL A 143 2.49 10.92 -5.33
CA VAL A 143 3.10 9.59 -5.32
C VAL A 143 2.06 8.53 -4.96
N GLY A 144 1.26 8.80 -3.92
CA GLY A 144 0.18 7.92 -3.47
C GLY A 144 -0.88 7.67 -4.56
N LYS A 145 -1.13 8.63 -5.45
CA LYS A 145 -2.14 8.52 -6.53
C LYS A 145 -1.63 7.85 -7.80
N ALA A 146 -0.32 7.65 -7.96
CA ALA A 146 0.25 7.16 -9.21
C ALA A 146 0.31 5.63 -9.29
N SER A 147 -0.52 5.02 -10.15
CA SER A 147 -0.57 3.56 -10.33
C SER A 147 0.79 2.91 -10.65
N MET A 148 1.59 3.57 -11.49
CA MET A 148 2.87 3.05 -11.98
C MET A 148 3.92 2.89 -10.88
N ILE A 149 3.95 3.82 -9.91
CA ILE A 149 4.93 3.75 -8.83
C ILE A 149 4.57 2.64 -7.84
N TRP A 150 3.28 2.42 -7.57
CA TRP A 150 2.83 1.25 -6.77
C TRP A 150 3.16 -0.07 -7.44
N HIS A 151 3.03 -0.15 -8.76
CA HIS A 151 3.45 -1.32 -9.52
C HIS A 151 4.98 -1.53 -9.46
N HIS A 152 5.76 -0.45 -9.52
CA HIS A 152 7.22 -0.51 -9.32
C HIS A 152 7.59 -0.96 -7.92
N ARG A 153 6.89 -0.48 -6.87
CA ARG A 153 7.08 -0.96 -5.49
C ARG A 153 6.84 -2.45 -5.39
N ARG A 154 5.72 -2.98 -5.91
CA ARG A 154 5.45 -4.42 -5.91
C ARG A 154 6.53 -5.21 -6.64
N TRP A 155 7.02 -4.72 -7.78
CA TRP A 155 8.13 -5.35 -8.49
C TRP A 155 9.41 -5.40 -7.64
N CYS A 156 9.78 -4.31 -6.96
CA CYS A 156 10.94 -4.28 -6.06
C CYS A 156 10.73 -5.23 -4.87
N PHE A 157 9.54 -5.20 -4.28
CA PHE A 157 9.16 -6.05 -3.17
C PHE A 157 9.30 -7.53 -3.52
N CYS A 158 8.82 -7.93 -4.69
CA CYS A 158 8.95 -9.31 -5.13
C CYS A 158 10.38 -9.74 -5.42
N ARG A 159 11.24 -8.81 -5.83
CA ARG A 159 12.67 -9.07 -6.05
C ARG A 159 13.45 -9.23 -4.74
N VAL A 160 13.14 -8.42 -3.72
CA VAL A 160 13.81 -8.50 -2.40
C VAL A 160 13.47 -9.81 -1.69
N TYR A 161 12.23 -10.27 -1.81
CA TYR A 161 11.73 -11.38 -1.01
C TYR A 161 11.43 -12.65 -1.81
N ASP A 162 11.97 -12.76 -3.02
CA ASP A 162 11.81 -13.94 -3.89
C ASP A 162 10.35 -14.35 -4.12
N VAL A 163 9.43 -13.38 -4.09
CA VAL A 163 7.99 -13.62 -4.30
C VAL A 163 7.71 -14.05 -5.75
N PHE A 164 8.61 -13.68 -6.67
CA PHE A 164 8.63 -14.10 -8.07
C PHE A 164 10.02 -14.66 -8.41
N THR A 165 10.29 -15.93 -8.15
CA THR A 165 11.40 -16.62 -8.84
C THR A 165 10.83 -17.52 -9.92
N ALA A 166 10.64 -16.97 -11.12
CA ALA A 166 10.59 -17.80 -12.32
C ALA A 166 12.04 -18.13 -12.71
N THR A 167 12.35 -19.42 -12.70
CA THR A 167 13.40 -20.04 -13.51
C THR A 167 13.21 -19.61 -14.97
N THR A 168 14.30 -19.21 -15.60
CA THR A 168 14.38 -18.84 -17.02
C THR A 168 14.02 -20.04 -17.89
N SER A 169 12.76 -20.20 -18.28
CA SER A 169 12.36 -21.06 -19.40
C SER A 169 11.10 -20.51 -20.07
N GLU A 170 11.19 -20.33 -21.38
CA GLU A 170 10.19 -19.73 -22.26
C GLU A 170 8.79 -20.41 -22.19
N PRO A 171 7.69 -19.68 -22.43
CA PRO A 171 6.34 -20.23 -22.29
C PRO A 171 5.91 -21.00 -23.54
N ALA A 172 5.69 -22.31 -23.38
CA ALA A 172 4.92 -23.12 -24.33
C ALA A 172 3.41 -22.93 -24.09
N CYS A 173 2.67 -22.84 -25.20
CA CYS A 173 1.27 -22.45 -25.28
C CYS A 173 0.24 -23.49 -24.76
N ARG A 174 -0.89 -22.95 -24.26
CA ARG A 174 -2.29 -23.46 -24.30
C ARG A 174 -2.63 -24.80 -23.63
N SER A 175 -3.52 -24.73 -22.63
CA SER A 175 -4.76 -25.52 -22.64
C SER A 175 -5.85 -24.87 -21.79
N ARG A 176 -7.03 -24.76 -22.38
CA ARG A 176 -8.27 -24.21 -21.85
C ARG A 176 -9.17 -25.41 -21.56
N ASN A 177 -9.61 -25.58 -20.32
CA ASN A 177 -10.85 -26.22 -19.85
C ASN A 177 -10.68 -26.78 -18.43
N LYS A 178 -11.42 -26.23 -17.46
CA LYS A 178 -11.97 -26.95 -16.30
C LYS A 178 -13.10 -26.11 -15.66
N SER A 179 -14.22 -26.76 -15.41
CA SER A 179 -15.44 -26.21 -14.81
C SER A 179 -15.24 -25.76 -13.35
N PRO A 180 -16.03 -24.81 -12.84
CA PRO A 180 -15.87 -24.28 -11.50
C PRO A 180 -16.43 -25.27 -10.47
N SER A 181 -15.57 -25.76 -9.58
CA SER A 181 -15.99 -26.41 -8.33
C SER A 181 -15.99 -25.36 -7.21
N SER A 182 -16.95 -25.51 -6.30
CA SER A 182 -17.48 -24.53 -5.34
C SER A 182 -16.55 -24.17 -4.17
N THR A 183 -15.27 -23.89 -4.43
CA THR A 183 -14.31 -23.45 -3.40
C THR A 183 -13.51 -22.21 -3.81
N GLU A 184 -13.83 -21.59 -4.95
CA GLU A 184 -13.18 -20.37 -5.44
C GLU A 184 -13.88 -19.10 -4.93
N GLN A 185 -13.68 -18.77 -3.66
CA GLN A 185 -14.02 -17.45 -3.13
C GLN A 185 -12.95 -16.87 -2.19
N TYR A 186 -11.73 -17.39 -2.27
CA TYR A 186 -10.54 -16.73 -1.74
C TYR A 186 -9.76 -16.22 -2.94
N TRP A 187 -9.41 -14.94 -2.91
CA TRP A 187 -8.79 -14.23 -4.02
C TRP A 187 -7.60 -15.04 -4.55
N PRO A 188 -7.68 -15.60 -5.76
CA PRO A 188 -6.54 -16.27 -6.32
C PRO A 188 -5.49 -15.19 -6.54
N TRP A 189 -4.32 -15.38 -5.93
CA TRP A 189 -3.05 -15.11 -6.60
C TRP A 189 -3.25 -15.31 -8.11
N PRO A 190 -2.70 -14.49 -9.01
CA PRO A 190 -2.81 -14.78 -10.44
C PRO A 190 -2.26 -16.20 -10.68
N LYS A 191 -3.16 -17.20 -10.72
CA LYS A 191 -2.85 -18.61 -10.99
C LYS A 191 -2.29 -18.76 -12.42
N SER A 192 -2.22 -17.66 -13.16
CA SER A 192 -1.83 -17.54 -14.55
C SER A 192 -0.38 -17.12 -14.77
N GLU A 193 0.44 -16.86 -13.73
CA GLU A 193 1.87 -16.64 -13.94
C GLU A 193 2.67 -17.90 -13.54
N PRO A 194 3.26 -18.63 -14.52
CA PRO A 194 4.07 -19.81 -14.25
C PRO A 194 5.35 -19.40 -13.50
N GLY A 195 5.65 -20.07 -12.37
CA GLY A 195 6.89 -19.83 -11.61
C GLY A 195 6.77 -19.85 -10.08
N MET A 196 5.64 -20.28 -9.51
CA MET A 196 5.50 -20.40 -8.05
C MET A 196 6.18 -21.69 -7.53
N GLU A 197 7.51 -21.75 -7.64
CA GLU A 197 8.33 -22.84 -7.11
C GLU A 197 8.96 -22.49 -5.75
N SER A 198 9.05 -21.19 -5.40
CA SER A 198 9.64 -20.73 -4.13
C SER A 198 8.69 -19.87 -3.31
N LEU A 199 8.89 -19.90 -1.99
CA LEU A 199 8.04 -19.21 -1.03
C LEU A 199 8.50 -17.77 -0.78
N PRO A 200 7.57 -16.81 -0.62
CA PRO A 200 7.91 -15.46 -0.21
C PRO A 200 8.74 -15.49 1.08
N LYS A 201 9.99 -15.01 1.04
CA LYS A 201 10.88 -14.93 2.21
C LYS A 201 10.62 -13.66 3.02
N ILE A 202 9.35 -13.35 3.25
CA ILE A 202 8.96 -12.07 3.85
C ILE A 202 8.89 -12.22 5.37
N PRO A 203 9.54 -11.35 6.14
CA PRO A 203 9.35 -11.28 7.60
C PRO A 203 8.00 -10.65 7.96
N PRO A 204 7.32 -11.10 9.04
CA PRO A 204 6.09 -10.45 9.53
C PRO A 204 6.26 -8.95 9.82
N SER A 205 7.44 -8.53 10.30
CA SER A 205 7.76 -7.11 10.52
C SER A 205 7.71 -6.27 9.24
N THR A 206 8.11 -6.83 8.09
CA THR A 206 7.99 -6.19 6.79
C THR A 206 6.53 -6.05 6.38
N VAL A 207 5.70 -7.08 6.57
CA VAL A 207 4.25 -7.01 6.31
C VAL A 207 3.62 -5.87 7.10
N ARG A 208 3.90 -5.80 8.42
CA ARG A 208 3.41 -4.71 9.28
C ARG A 208 3.87 -3.33 8.80
N ARG A 209 5.12 -3.21 8.33
CA ARG A 209 5.64 -1.95 7.77
C ARG A 209 4.88 -1.53 6.51
N GLU A 210 4.57 -2.47 5.61
CA GLU A 210 3.78 -2.18 4.42
C GLU A 210 2.34 -1.76 4.76
N LEU A 211 1.71 -2.43 5.73
CA LEU A 211 0.36 -2.05 6.21
C LEU A 211 0.34 -0.64 6.80
N LYS A 212 1.38 -0.25 7.56
CA LYS A 212 1.53 1.13 8.06
C LYS A 212 1.72 2.15 6.94
N LEU A 213 2.49 1.82 5.90
CA LEU A 213 2.64 2.68 4.72
C LEU A 213 1.30 2.87 3.98
N ILE A 214 0.54 1.80 3.79
CA ILE A 214 -0.80 1.85 3.20
C ILE A 214 -1.70 2.77 4.01
N GLN A 215 -1.75 2.57 5.34
CA GLN A 215 -2.54 3.39 6.25
C GLN A 215 -2.20 4.87 6.06
N HIS A 216 -0.94 5.23 6.20
CA HIS A 216 -0.49 6.62 6.07
C HIS A 216 -0.85 7.23 4.70
N THR A 217 -0.75 6.44 3.62
CA THR A 217 -1.16 6.90 2.29
C THR A 217 -2.67 7.16 2.22
N CYS A 218 -3.48 6.32 2.87
CA CYS A 218 -4.93 6.50 2.98
C CYS A 218 -5.32 7.67 3.89
N GLU A 219 -4.52 8.01 4.92
CA GLU A 219 -4.72 9.21 5.75
C GLU A 219 -4.50 10.48 4.90
N THR A 220 -3.46 10.45 4.07
CA THR A 220 -3.09 11.57 3.19
C THR A 220 -4.06 11.74 2.02
N TYR A 221 -4.53 10.63 1.45
CA TYR A 221 -5.49 10.63 0.35
C TYR A 221 -6.58 9.57 0.62
N PRO A 222 -7.72 9.98 1.21
CA PRO A 222 -8.81 9.05 1.54
C PRO A 222 -9.30 8.28 0.32
N ARG A 223 -9.68 7.01 0.52
CA ARG A 223 -10.14 6.10 -0.54
C ARG A 223 -9.09 5.87 -1.65
N ASN A 224 -7.81 5.83 -1.27
CA ASN A 224 -6.73 5.56 -2.21
C ASN A 224 -6.82 4.14 -2.78
N TYR A 225 -7.35 4.03 -4.00
CA TYR A 225 -7.51 2.76 -4.70
C TYR A 225 -6.19 1.98 -4.85
N HIS A 226 -5.07 2.67 -5.09
CA HIS A 226 -3.79 2.00 -5.29
C HIS A 226 -3.18 1.47 -3.99
N ALA A 227 -3.35 2.22 -2.90
CA ALA A 227 -2.96 1.76 -1.57
C ALA A 227 -3.80 0.55 -1.14
N TRP A 228 -5.12 0.58 -1.37
CA TRP A 228 -5.99 -0.57 -1.09
C TRP A 228 -5.71 -1.77 -2.00
N ALA A 229 -5.35 -1.56 -3.27
CA ALA A 229 -4.90 -2.64 -4.14
C ALA A 229 -3.57 -3.25 -3.64
N HIS A 230 -2.66 -2.43 -3.11
CA HIS A 230 -1.43 -2.92 -2.47
C HIS A 230 -1.72 -3.65 -1.16
N TRP A 231 -2.71 -3.20 -0.37
CA TRP A 231 -3.19 -3.92 0.81
C TRP A 231 -3.60 -5.35 0.49
N HIS A 232 -4.40 -5.55 -0.57
CA HIS A 232 -4.78 -6.89 -1.00
C HIS A 232 -3.56 -7.75 -1.34
N PHE A 233 -2.57 -7.20 -2.04
CA PHE A 233 -1.32 -7.90 -2.34
C PHE A 233 -0.59 -8.32 -1.04
N ILE A 234 -0.44 -7.42 -0.08
CA ILE A 234 0.25 -7.69 1.20
C ILE A 234 -0.50 -8.69 2.06
N MET A 235 -1.83 -8.59 2.15
CA MET A 235 -2.64 -9.55 2.92
C MET A 235 -2.63 -10.95 2.31
N ASN A 236 -2.67 -11.06 0.98
CA ASN A 236 -2.52 -12.36 0.31
C ASN A 236 -1.16 -12.97 0.59
N VAL A 237 -0.09 -12.18 0.52
CA VAL A 237 1.26 -12.61 0.87
C VAL A 237 1.33 -13.10 2.32
N CYS A 238 0.76 -12.34 3.27
CA CYS A 238 0.72 -12.69 4.69
C CYS A 238 0.00 -14.02 4.91
N PHE A 239 -1.19 -14.15 4.32
CA PHE A 239 -2.03 -15.35 4.44
C PHE A 239 -1.38 -16.58 3.79
N THR A 240 -0.80 -16.44 2.58
CA THR A 240 -0.09 -17.54 1.92
C THR A 240 1.16 -17.95 2.70
N SER A 241 1.90 -16.99 3.27
CA SER A 241 3.08 -17.29 4.09
C SER A 241 2.70 -18.13 5.32
N PHE A 242 1.58 -17.79 5.97
CA PHE A 242 1.01 -18.54 7.08
C PHE A 242 0.52 -19.95 6.67
N LEU A 243 -0.22 -20.09 5.56
CA LEU A 243 -0.71 -21.42 5.14
C LEU A 243 0.42 -22.38 4.78
N VAL A 244 1.49 -21.87 4.18
CA VAL A 244 2.61 -22.74 3.78
C VAL A 244 3.49 -23.09 4.96
N SER A 245 3.64 -22.22 5.94
CA SER A 245 4.37 -22.58 7.16
C SER A 245 3.69 -23.73 7.90
N LEU A 246 2.35 -23.74 7.95
CA LEU A 246 1.56 -24.86 8.47
C LEU A 246 1.76 -26.18 7.69
N SER A 247 2.06 -26.10 6.39
CA SER A 247 2.24 -27.27 5.52
C SER A 247 3.65 -27.87 5.59
N ARG A 248 4.62 -27.15 6.17
CA ARG A 248 5.98 -27.68 6.37
C ARG A 248 5.97 -28.63 7.55
N SER A 249 6.37 -29.87 7.30
CA SER A 249 6.44 -30.92 8.32
C SER A 249 7.19 -30.43 9.57
N HIS A 250 6.57 -30.64 10.74
CA HIS A 250 7.05 -30.29 12.09
C HIS A 250 8.48 -30.76 12.43
N ASN A 251 9.12 -31.57 11.58
CA ASN A 251 10.39 -32.24 11.88
C ASN A 251 11.66 -31.45 11.56
N ASP A 252 11.61 -30.39 10.75
CA ASP A 252 12.86 -29.70 10.35
C ASP A 252 13.22 -28.50 11.23
N PHE A 253 12.29 -27.64 11.64
CA PHE A 253 12.52 -26.59 12.66
C PHE A 253 11.17 -26.08 13.20
N PRO A 254 10.98 -25.92 14.53
CA PRO A 254 9.76 -25.29 15.07
C PRO A 254 9.86 -23.78 14.87
N ASP A 255 9.39 -23.26 13.74
CA ASP A 255 9.22 -21.81 13.52
C ASP A 255 7.83 -21.34 14.00
N ASP A 256 7.30 -21.97 15.06
CA ASP A 256 5.99 -21.73 15.69
C ASP A 256 5.77 -20.24 16.02
N LYS A 257 6.86 -19.55 16.35
CA LYS A 257 6.88 -18.11 16.59
C LYS A 257 6.53 -17.29 15.34
N ARG A 258 7.06 -17.65 14.17
CA ARG A 258 6.82 -16.89 12.93
C ARG A 258 5.39 -17.04 12.45
N ASP A 259 4.82 -18.22 12.63
CA ASP A 259 3.44 -18.55 12.25
C ASP A 259 2.46 -17.76 13.12
N SER A 260 2.70 -17.77 14.43
CA SER A 260 1.98 -16.91 15.39
C SER A 260 2.12 -15.43 15.03
N GLU A 261 3.28 -14.95 14.56
CA GLU A 261 3.47 -13.56 14.16
C GLU A 261 2.69 -13.15 12.90
N PHE A 262 2.57 -14.03 11.89
CA PHE A 262 1.72 -13.75 10.72
C PHE A 262 0.23 -13.75 11.09
N LEU A 263 -0.19 -14.72 11.92
CA LEU A 263 -1.55 -14.77 12.42
C LEU A 263 -1.90 -13.52 13.24
N ALA A 264 -1.02 -13.13 14.16
CA ALA A 264 -1.14 -11.89 14.92
C ALA A 264 -1.24 -10.67 13.99
N THR A 265 -0.45 -10.61 12.92
CA THR A 265 -0.52 -9.51 11.94
C THR A 265 -1.90 -9.41 11.27
N ILE A 266 -2.53 -10.54 10.93
CA ILE A 266 -3.88 -10.56 10.33
C ILE A 266 -4.94 -10.07 11.35
N ILE A 267 -4.83 -10.50 12.61
CA ILE A 267 -5.77 -10.13 13.67
C ILE A 267 -5.61 -8.65 14.06
N GLU A 268 -4.38 -8.19 14.22
CA GLU A 268 -4.03 -6.77 14.42
C GLU A 268 -4.62 -5.91 13.31
N GLU A 269 -4.49 -6.36 12.05
CA GLU A 269 -5.00 -5.63 10.89
C GLU A 269 -6.54 -5.60 10.84
N TYR A 270 -7.21 -6.69 11.23
CA TYR A 270 -8.67 -6.72 11.35
C TYR A 270 -9.18 -5.72 12.39
N ALA A 271 -8.58 -5.72 13.59
CA ALA A 271 -8.91 -4.78 14.66
C ALA A 271 -8.64 -3.33 14.24
N ARG A 272 -7.51 -3.09 13.56
CA ARG A 272 -7.14 -1.77 13.04
C ARG A 272 -8.12 -1.27 11.98
N LEU A 273 -8.51 -2.11 11.01
CA LEU A 273 -9.48 -1.73 9.98
C LEU A 273 -10.85 -1.42 10.58
N ARG A 274 -11.25 -2.16 11.61
CA ARG A 274 -12.48 -1.89 12.35
C ARG A 274 -12.45 -0.50 12.97
N HIS A 275 -11.37 -0.20 13.70
CA HIS A 275 -11.18 1.13 14.30
C HIS A 275 -11.09 2.24 13.24
N TRP A 276 -10.45 1.97 12.10
CA TRP A 276 -10.38 2.92 11.00
C TRP A 276 -11.77 3.29 10.48
N VAL A 277 -12.67 2.31 10.32
CA VAL A 277 -14.06 2.54 9.87
C VAL A 277 -14.85 3.39 10.88
N GLU A 278 -14.61 3.23 12.18
CA GLU A 278 -15.21 4.07 13.22
C GLU A 278 -14.79 5.54 13.09
N LEU A 279 -13.52 5.79 12.73
CA LEU A 279 -12.99 7.15 12.54
C LEU A 279 -13.28 7.75 11.16
N HIS A 280 -13.50 6.90 10.14
CA HIS A 280 -13.67 7.30 8.74
C HIS A 280 -14.98 6.76 8.17
N VAL A 281 -16.11 7.17 8.75
CA VAL A 281 -17.46 6.68 8.42
C VAL A 281 -17.88 6.87 6.95
N SER A 282 -17.18 7.72 6.19
CA SER A 282 -17.41 7.92 4.74
C SER A 282 -16.54 7.04 3.83
N ASP A 283 -15.60 6.27 4.39
CA ASP A 283 -14.67 5.43 3.63
C ASP A 283 -15.26 4.05 3.36
N TYR A 284 -16.11 3.98 2.33
CA TYR A 284 -16.68 2.70 1.87
C TYR A 284 -15.62 1.70 1.38
N SER A 285 -14.42 2.16 1.00
CA SER A 285 -13.34 1.26 0.62
C SER A 285 -12.91 0.50 1.86
N ALA A 286 -12.53 1.20 2.94
CA ALA A 286 -12.12 0.57 4.19
C ALA A 286 -13.15 -0.43 4.72
N MET A 287 -14.45 -0.14 4.61
CA MET A 287 -15.53 -1.06 4.99
C MET A 287 -15.53 -2.34 4.15
N HIS A 288 -15.29 -2.22 2.84
CA HIS A 288 -15.12 -3.37 1.97
C HIS A 288 -13.86 -4.17 2.36
N GLN A 289 -12.72 -3.52 2.62
CA GLN A 289 -11.51 -4.21 3.08
C GLN A 289 -11.70 -4.92 4.42
N LEU A 290 -12.38 -4.28 5.39
CA LEU A 290 -12.73 -4.88 6.67
C LEU A 290 -13.55 -6.16 6.49
N ARG A 291 -14.54 -6.14 5.58
CA ARG A 291 -15.34 -7.33 5.27
C ARG A 291 -14.51 -8.45 4.64
N GLN A 292 -13.57 -8.12 3.75
CA GLN A 292 -12.65 -9.13 3.19
C GLN A 292 -11.72 -9.70 4.27
N CYS A 293 -11.25 -8.86 5.19
CA CYS A 293 -10.41 -9.29 6.31
C CYS A 293 -11.18 -10.18 7.29
N GLU A 294 -12.46 -9.87 7.58
CA GLU A 294 -13.33 -10.73 8.39
C GLU A 294 -13.43 -12.14 7.80
N LYS A 295 -13.65 -12.27 6.49
CA LYS A 295 -13.71 -13.60 5.84
C LYS A 295 -12.43 -14.41 6.03
N LEU A 296 -11.27 -13.76 6.03
CA LEU A 296 -9.99 -14.43 6.30
C LEU A 296 -9.92 -14.89 7.76
N VAL A 297 -10.32 -14.03 8.70
CA VAL A 297 -10.36 -14.36 10.13
C VAL A 297 -11.35 -15.51 10.38
N ASP A 298 -12.57 -15.44 9.86
CA ASP A 298 -13.60 -16.48 9.97
C ASP A 298 -13.08 -17.84 9.45
N HIS A 299 -12.36 -17.83 8.32
CA HIS A 299 -11.73 -19.03 7.78
C HIS A 299 -10.70 -19.62 8.74
N LEU A 300 -9.84 -18.78 9.31
CA LEU A 300 -8.80 -19.19 10.26
C LEU A 300 -9.40 -19.71 11.57
N VAL A 301 -10.48 -19.08 12.07
CA VAL A 301 -11.24 -19.55 13.25
C VAL A 301 -11.88 -20.90 12.93
N GLY A 302 -12.60 -21.02 11.81
CA GLY A 302 -13.30 -22.24 11.41
C GLY A 302 -12.36 -23.43 11.14
N ALA A 303 -11.14 -23.16 10.68
CA ALA A 303 -10.09 -24.17 10.51
C ALA A 303 -9.36 -24.52 11.83
N GLY A 304 -9.68 -23.86 12.94
CA GLY A 304 -9.06 -24.10 14.25
C GLY A 304 -7.64 -23.56 14.38
N HIS A 305 -7.23 -22.64 13.51
CA HIS A 305 -5.89 -22.03 13.53
C HIS A 305 -5.76 -20.91 14.57
N ILE A 306 -6.89 -20.32 14.98
CA ILE A 306 -6.93 -19.34 16.08
C ILE A 306 -7.37 -20.10 17.33
N ALA A 307 -6.40 -20.71 18.01
CA ALA A 307 -6.62 -21.43 19.27
C ALA A 307 -6.04 -20.70 20.49
N GLU A 308 -5.17 -19.71 20.27
CA GLU A 308 -4.52 -18.97 21.34
C GLU A 308 -5.51 -17.99 21.99
N GLU A 309 -5.76 -18.16 23.29
CA GLU A 309 -6.72 -17.35 24.04
C GLU A 309 -6.39 -15.84 24.00
N SER A 310 -5.10 -15.50 23.90
CA SER A 310 -4.61 -14.12 23.77
C SER A 310 -5.05 -13.46 22.46
N LEU A 311 -5.02 -14.20 21.35
CA LEU A 311 -5.40 -13.74 20.01
C LEU A 311 -6.93 -13.67 19.87
N ILE A 312 -7.64 -14.63 20.45
CA ILE A 312 -9.11 -14.61 20.51
C ILE A 312 -9.60 -13.35 21.25
N LYS A 313 -8.94 -12.96 22.35
CA LYS A 313 -9.28 -11.74 23.10
C LYS A 313 -9.06 -10.44 22.32
N GLN A 314 -8.23 -10.47 21.27
CA GLN A 314 -8.02 -9.31 20.40
C GLN A 314 -9.13 -9.17 19.34
N LEU A 315 -9.89 -10.24 19.09
CA LEU A 315 -11.01 -10.18 18.17
C LEU A 315 -12.15 -9.35 18.79
N PRO A 316 -12.76 -8.44 18.02
CA PRO A 316 -14.00 -7.76 18.41
C PRO A 316 -15.08 -8.74 18.89
N LEU A 317 -15.70 -8.42 20.03
CA LEU A 317 -16.76 -9.24 20.63
C LEU A 317 -18.04 -9.27 19.78
N SER A 318 -18.28 -8.24 18.96
CA SER A 318 -19.48 -8.15 18.12
C SER A 318 -19.13 -8.27 16.64
N GLY A 319 -19.98 -8.97 15.88
CA GLY A 319 -19.81 -9.15 14.44
C GLY A 319 -19.98 -7.85 13.66
N LEU A 320 -19.68 -7.85 12.35
CA LEU A 320 -19.82 -6.63 11.54
C LEU A 320 -21.27 -6.12 11.44
N VAL A 321 -22.28 -6.99 11.61
CA VAL A 321 -23.69 -6.56 11.65
C VAL A 321 -23.92 -5.60 12.82
N ASP A 322 -23.61 -6.02 14.04
CA ASP A 322 -23.76 -5.18 15.24
C ASP A 322 -22.91 -3.91 15.17
N HIS A 323 -21.68 -4.04 14.63
CA HIS A 323 -20.81 -2.90 14.40
C HIS A 323 -21.44 -1.86 13.47
N SER A 324 -21.93 -2.32 12.31
CA SER A 324 -22.56 -1.45 11.32
C SER A 324 -23.85 -0.81 11.85
N LEU A 325 -24.63 -1.52 12.68
CA LEU A 325 -25.82 -0.98 13.35
C LEU A 325 -25.46 0.10 14.37
N SER A 326 -24.41 -0.10 15.15
CA SER A 326 -23.91 0.91 16.10
C SER A 326 -23.48 2.20 15.38
N LEU A 327 -22.76 2.06 14.27
CA LEU A 327 -22.38 3.22 13.46
C LEU A 327 -23.59 3.87 12.79
N LEU A 328 -24.54 3.07 12.30
CA LEU A 328 -25.75 3.59 11.67
C LEU A 328 -26.62 4.39 12.64
N ALA A 329 -26.70 3.95 13.91
CA ALA A 329 -27.39 4.69 14.95
C ALA A 329 -26.74 6.06 15.24
N SER A 330 -25.42 6.17 15.02
CA SER A 330 -24.66 7.39 15.28
C SER A 330 -24.55 8.32 14.07
N TYR A 331 -24.51 7.75 12.86
CA TYR A 331 -24.26 8.45 11.59
C TYR A 331 -25.23 8.03 10.47
N PRO A 332 -26.56 8.10 10.68
CA PRO A 332 -27.56 7.60 9.75
C PRO A 332 -27.62 8.36 8.42
N GLU A 333 -27.03 9.55 8.33
CA GLU A 333 -26.94 10.35 7.10
C GLU A 333 -25.86 9.87 6.12
N HIS A 334 -24.94 9.01 6.55
CA HIS A 334 -23.83 8.53 5.72
C HIS A 334 -24.21 7.30 4.91
N GLU A 335 -24.39 7.44 3.59
CA GLU A 335 -24.72 6.33 2.68
C GLU A 335 -23.74 5.15 2.77
N SER A 336 -22.44 5.43 2.99
CA SER A 336 -21.41 4.41 3.19
C SER A 336 -21.75 3.45 4.33
N ILE A 337 -22.35 3.93 5.42
CA ILE A 337 -22.73 3.09 6.56
C ILE A 337 -23.93 2.20 6.23
N TRP A 338 -24.88 2.69 5.43
CA TRP A 338 -25.96 1.86 4.90
C TRP A 338 -25.45 0.75 3.99
N MET A 339 -24.47 1.06 3.13
CA MET A 339 -23.81 0.07 2.30
C MET A 339 -23.00 -0.92 3.13
N TYR A 340 -22.37 -0.46 4.21
CA TYR A 340 -21.65 -1.32 5.13
C TYR A 340 -22.57 -2.30 5.87
N LEU A 341 -23.72 -1.83 6.37
CA LEU A 341 -24.75 -2.70 6.94
C LEU A 341 -25.22 -3.74 5.92
N ARG A 342 -25.49 -3.30 4.69
CA ARG A 342 -25.89 -4.20 3.60
C ARG A 342 -24.86 -5.31 3.35
N MET A 343 -23.57 -4.96 3.24
CA MET A 343 -22.50 -5.94 3.06
C MET A 343 -22.37 -6.90 4.24
N SER A 344 -22.59 -6.40 5.46
CA SER A 344 -22.51 -7.21 6.69
C SER A 344 -23.68 -8.21 6.79
N LEU A 345 -24.87 -7.81 6.33
CA LEU A 345 -26.07 -8.66 6.30
C LEU A 345 -26.03 -9.77 5.24
N GLU A 346 -25.20 -9.64 4.20
CA GLU A 346 -25.10 -10.62 3.12
C GLU A 346 -24.70 -12.01 3.64
N SER A 347 -23.81 -12.09 4.63
CA SER A 347 -23.39 -13.36 5.27
C SER A 347 -24.14 -13.73 6.54
N SER A 348 -25.06 -12.89 7.01
CA SER A 348 -25.87 -13.20 8.18
C SER A 348 -26.91 -14.29 7.89
N SER A 349 -27.43 -14.94 8.93
CA SER A 349 -28.54 -15.88 8.78
C SER A 349 -29.81 -15.17 8.30
N SER A 350 -30.75 -15.93 7.74
CA SER A 350 -32.03 -15.38 7.28
C SER A 350 -32.82 -14.74 8.42
N GLU A 351 -32.76 -15.35 9.62
CA GLU A 351 -33.43 -14.88 10.83
C GLU A 351 -32.85 -13.53 11.28
N THR A 352 -31.51 -13.44 11.41
CA THR A 352 -30.84 -12.20 11.79
C THR A 352 -31.11 -11.10 10.77
N ARG A 353 -31.01 -11.42 9.48
CA ARG A 353 -31.28 -10.46 8.41
C ARG A 353 -32.70 -9.91 8.49
N SER A 354 -33.69 -10.78 8.67
CA SER A 354 -35.11 -10.37 8.74
C SER A 354 -35.37 -9.48 9.95
N ALA A 355 -34.85 -9.87 11.13
CA ALA A 355 -34.98 -9.09 12.35
C ALA A 355 -34.35 -7.69 12.22
N VAL A 356 -33.17 -7.60 11.61
CA VAL A 356 -32.49 -6.31 11.39
C VAL A 356 -33.26 -5.44 10.40
N LEU A 357 -33.75 -6.00 9.29
CA LEU A 357 -34.52 -5.22 8.31
C LEU A 357 -35.83 -4.68 8.89
N GLU A 358 -36.50 -5.44 9.77
CA GLU A 358 -37.69 -4.98 10.49
C GLU A 358 -37.36 -3.80 11.43
N ASP A 359 -36.29 -3.93 12.23
CA ASP A 359 -35.83 -2.86 13.14
C ASP A 359 -35.46 -1.58 12.38
N ILE A 360 -34.70 -1.70 11.29
CA ILE A 360 -34.34 -0.58 10.43
C ILE A 360 -35.58 0.09 9.82
N THR A 361 -36.55 -0.71 9.37
CA THR A 361 -37.81 -0.19 8.83
C THR A 361 -38.55 0.61 9.89
N SER A 362 -38.64 0.10 11.11
CA SER A 362 -39.32 0.77 12.22
C SER A 362 -38.65 2.10 12.60
N ARG A 363 -37.31 2.13 12.65
CA ARG A 363 -36.55 3.29 13.16
C ARG A 363 -36.32 4.38 12.12
N PHE A 364 -36.08 4.01 10.85
CA PHE A 364 -35.51 4.95 9.87
C PHE A 364 -36.39 5.20 8.65
N SER A 365 -37.51 4.48 8.44
CA SER A 365 -38.34 4.66 7.23
C SER A 365 -38.91 6.07 7.05
N SER A 366 -39.19 6.78 8.14
CA SER A 366 -39.72 8.14 8.08
C SER A 366 -38.63 9.20 7.86
N THR A 367 -37.46 9.02 8.50
CA THR A 367 -36.37 10.00 8.50
C THR A 367 -35.40 9.81 7.31
N TYR A 368 -35.13 8.56 6.92
CA TYR A 368 -34.23 8.20 5.81
C TYR A 368 -34.93 7.21 4.84
N PRO A 369 -36.05 7.62 4.21
CA PRO A 369 -36.88 6.73 3.40
C PRO A 369 -36.12 6.15 2.19
N VAL A 370 -35.24 6.93 1.56
CA VAL A 370 -34.49 6.50 0.38
C VAL A 370 -33.51 5.38 0.72
N TYR A 371 -32.69 5.55 1.76
CA TYR A 371 -31.71 4.54 2.15
C TYR A 371 -32.36 3.26 2.67
N THR A 372 -33.42 3.41 3.49
CA THR A 372 -34.21 2.29 4.00
C THR A 372 -34.82 1.48 2.85
N HIS A 373 -35.46 2.16 1.89
CA HIS A 373 -36.04 1.51 0.71
C HIS A 373 -34.97 0.81 -0.15
N HIS A 374 -33.81 1.44 -0.37
CA HIS A 374 -32.70 0.83 -1.13
C HIS A 374 -32.18 -0.45 -0.45
N LEU A 375 -32.00 -0.43 0.87
CA LEU A 375 -31.55 -1.60 1.63
C LEU A 375 -32.55 -2.75 1.54
N ILE A 376 -33.84 -2.48 1.77
CA ILE A 376 -34.89 -3.51 1.75
C ILE A 376 -35.07 -4.08 0.34
N SER A 377 -35.16 -3.20 -0.66
CA SER A 377 -35.36 -3.61 -2.05
C SER A 377 -34.21 -4.48 -2.58
N TRP A 378 -32.98 -4.28 -2.09
CA TRP A 378 -31.86 -5.14 -2.43
C TRP A 378 -32.10 -6.59 -2.02
N PHE A 379 -32.49 -6.83 -0.76
CA PHE A 379 -32.70 -8.18 -0.24
C PHE A 379 -33.97 -8.83 -0.79
N ASN A 380 -35.01 -8.05 -1.10
CA ASN A 380 -36.21 -8.57 -1.75
C ASN A 380 -35.95 -9.02 -3.20
N ARG A 381 -34.98 -8.42 -3.90
CA ARG A 381 -34.59 -8.82 -5.26
C ARG A 381 -33.67 -10.04 -5.29
N ALA A 382 -32.91 -10.28 -4.22
CA ALA A 382 -31.99 -11.41 -4.14
C ALA A 382 -32.68 -12.75 -3.82
N HIS A 383 -33.98 -12.74 -3.53
CA HIS A 383 -34.79 -13.93 -3.21
C HIS A 383 -35.86 -14.27 -4.26
N ASN A 384 -35.85 -13.56 -5.40
CA ASN A 384 -36.55 -13.94 -6.64
C ASN A 384 -35.52 -14.30 -7.70
#